data_AF-A0A0M7AS35-F1
#
_entry.id   AF-A0A0M7AS35-F1
#
_cell.length_a   1.000
_cell.length_b   1.000
_cell.length_c   1.000
_cell.angle_alpha   90.00
_cell.angle_beta   90.00
_cell.angle_gamma   90.00
#
_symmetry.space_group_name_H-M   'P 1'
#
loop_
_entity.id
_entity.type
_entity.pdbx_description
1 polymer ?
#
loop_
_entity_poly.entity_id
_entity_poly.type
_entity_poly.pdbx_seq_one_letter_code
_entity_poly.pdbx_strand_id
1 'polypeptide(L)' 'MQTAEFLIELGRYYLYAGGIVAALFLVIGIDRIEPSANGSYAFRPLLIPGICLIWPLVLYRWVVLERTKGHKP' A
#
# COMPACT_ATOMS: atom_id res chain seq x y z
N MET A 1 -15.49 29.86 -4.22
CA MET A 1 -15.67 28.53 -4.84
C MET A 1 -14.37 27.73 -5.02
N GLN A 2 -13.20 28.27 -4.64
CA GLN A 2 -11.88 27.68 -4.95
C GLN A 2 -11.39 26.57 -3.99
N THR A 3 -11.85 26.56 -2.72
CA THR A 3 -11.37 25.62 -1.69
C THR A 3 -11.90 24.19 -1.86
N ALA A 4 -13.16 24.03 -2.29
CA ALA A 4 -13.75 22.71 -2.53
C ALA A 4 -13.07 21.98 -3.70
N GLU A 5 -12.76 22.72 -4.77
CA GLU A 5 -12.10 22.19 -5.96
C GLU A 5 -10.68 21.69 -5.63
N PHE A 6 -9.93 22.48 -4.87
CA PHE A 6 -8.60 22.11 -4.39
C PHE A 6 -8.60 20.83 -3.53
N LEU A 7 -9.58 20.69 -2.62
CA LEU A 7 -9.71 19.50 -1.77
C LEU A 7 -10.00 18.23 -2.60
N ILE A 8 -10.87 18.35 -3.60
CA ILE A 8 -11.20 17.24 -4.51
C ILE A 8 -9.99 16.86 -5.36
N GLU A 9 -9.25 17.84 -5.88
CA GLU A 9 -8.05 17.61 -6.66
C GLU A 9 -6.95 16.93 -5.82
N LEU A 10 -6.72 17.42 -4.60
CA LEU A 10 -5.77 16.83 -3.67
C LEU A 10 -6.15 15.38 -3.32
N GLY A 11 -7.44 15.13 -3.01
CA GLY A 11 -7.95 13.78 -2.74
C GLY A 11 -7.80 12.84 -3.95
N ARG A 12 -7.99 13.36 -5.16
CA ARG A 12 -7.80 12.61 -6.40
C ARG A 12 -6.35 12.19 -6.60
N TYR A 13 -5.40 13.12 -6.47
CA TYR A 13 -3.98 12.79 -6.55
C TYR A 13 -3.53 11.83 -5.45
N TYR A 14 -4.06 12.00 -4.24
CA TYR A 14 -3.80 11.08 -3.13
C TYR A 14 -4.28 9.66 -3.44
N LEU A 15 -5.49 9.51 -3.99
CA LEU A 15 -6.01 8.19 -4.40
C LEU A 15 -5.25 7.59 -5.58
N TYR A 16 -4.82 8.40 -6.55
CA TYR A 16 -3.95 7.91 -7.64
C TYR A 16 -2.62 7.40 -7.11
N ALA A 17 -1.96 8.14 -6.21
CA ALA A 17 -0.75 7.69 -5.56
C ALA A 17 -0.98 6.41 -4.75
N GLY A 18 -2.08 6.35 -3.98
CA GLY A 18 -2.48 5.16 -3.26
C GLY A 18 -2.72 3.94 -4.16
N GLY A 19 -3.30 4.14 -5.34
CA GLY A 19 -3.50 3.09 -6.34
C GLY A 19 -2.19 2.55 -6.91
N ILE A 20 -1.22 3.43 -7.19
CA ILE A 20 0.13 3.02 -7.64
C ILE A 20 0.82 2.20 -6.54
N VAL A 21 0.75 2.67 -5.29
CA VAL A 21 1.33 1.95 -4.14
C VAL A 21 0.63 0.62 -3.92
N ALA A 22 -0.70 0.55 -4.05
CA ALA A 22 -1.46 -0.69 -3.98
C ALA A 22 -1.02 -1.68 -5.07
N ALA A 23 -0.86 -1.23 -6.31
CA ALA A 23 -0.36 -2.06 -7.40
C ALA A 23 1.05 -2.60 -7.10
N LEU A 24 1.99 -1.74 -6.69
CA LEU A 24 3.34 -2.14 -6.31
C LEU A 24 3.36 -3.12 -5.13
N PHE A 25 2.54 -2.86 -4.13
CA PHE A 25 2.45 -3.70 -2.93
C PHE A 25 1.83 -5.06 -3.24
N LEU A 26 0.82 -5.13 -4.12
CA LEU A 26 0.25 -6.40 -4.56
C LEU A 26 1.24 -7.22 -5.41
N VAL A 27 2.08 -6.58 -6.23
CA VAL A 27 3.05 -7.27 -7.08
C VAL A 27 4.30 -7.68 -6.30
N ILE A 28 4.83 -6.82 -5.44
CA ILE A 28 6.14 -7.00 -4.78
C ILE A 28 6.01 -7.26 -3.27
N GLY A 29 5.12 -6.53 -2.60
CA GLY A 29 4.97 -6.57 -1.14
C GLY A 29 4.28 -7.84 -0.63
N ILE A 30 3.28 -8.34 -1.37
CA ILE A 30 2.44 -9.45 -0.91
C ILE A 30 3.21 -10.76 -0.81
N ASP A 31 4.09 -11.01 -1.77
CA ASP A 31 4.94 -12.21 -1.81
C ASP A 31 6.00 -12.18 -0.69
N ARG A 32 6.34 -10.98 -0.20
CA ARG A 32 7.35 -10.77 0.83
C ARG A 32 6.82 -10.74 2.26
N ILE A 33 5.56 -10.35 2.46
CA ILE A 33 4.92 -10.23 3.78
C ILE A 33 4.39 -11.57 4.26
N GLU A 34 3.87 -12.41 3.36
CA GLU A 34 3.32 -13.70 3.77
C GLU A 34 3.62 -14.82 2.75
N PRO A 35 4.87 -15.32 2.71
CA PRO A 35 5.21 -16.53 1.94
C PRO A 35 4.47 -17.78 2.46
N SER A 36 3.83 -17.70 3.64
CA SER A 36 3.09 -18.78 4.28
C SER A 36 1.57 -18.72 4.08
N ALA A 37 1.05 -17.73 3.35
CA ALA A 37 -0.38 -17.55 3.09
C ALA A 37 -0.90 -18.48 1.97
N ASN A 38 -0.67 -19.79 2.09
CA ASN A 38 -1.14 -20.79 1.13
C ASN A 38 -2.68 -20.99 1.14
N GLY A 39 -3.46 -20.17 1.87
CA GLY A 39 -4.91 -20.32 2.01
C GLY A 39 -5.76 -19.06 1.83
N SER A 40 -5.18 -17.86 1.70
CA SER A 40 -5.93 -16.60 1.83
C SER A 40 -5.77 -15.63 0.65
N TYR A 41 -5.92 -16.15 -0.57
CA TYR A 41 -5.88 -15.34 -1.79
C TYR A 41 -7.06 -14.37 -1.92
N ALA A 42 -8.18 -14.64 -1.24
CA ALA A 42 -9.38 -13.80 -1.27
C ALA A 42 -9.22 -12.46 -0.53
N PHE A 43 -8.26 -12.32 0.39
CA PHE A 43 -8.00 -11.07 1.11
C PHE A 43 -7.18 -10.06 0.30
N ARG A 44 -6.51 -10.52 -0.77
CA ARG A 44 -5.62 -9.67 -1.57
C ARG A 44 -6.35 -8.49 -2.24
N PRO A 45 -7.51 -8.67 -2.90
CA PRO A 45 -8.27 -7.54 -3.46
C PRO A 45 -8.89 -6.67 -2.38
N LEU A 46 -9.27 -7.26 -1.24
CA LEU A 46 -9.88 -6.55 -0.11
C LEU A 46 -8.91 -5.56 0.55
N LEU A 47 -7.60 -5.82 0.44
CA LEU A 47 -6.55 -4.91 0.89
C LEU A 47 -6.39 -3.68 -0.01
N ILE A 48 -6.77 -3.74 -1.30
CA ILE A 48 -6.63 -2.61 -2.24
C ILE A 48 -7.25 -1.32 -1.70
N PRO A 49 -8.55 -1.27 -1.31
CA PRO A 49 -9.15 -0.05 -0.79
C PRO A 49 -8.48 0.43 0.50
N GLY A 50 -8.03 -0.50 1.36
CA GLY A 50 -7.26 -0.17 2.55
C GLY A 50 -5.91 0.47 2.20
N ILE A 51 -5.15 -0.14 1.30
CA ILE A 51 -3.85 0.37 0.87
C ILE A 51 -4.00 1.74 0.21
N CYS A 52 -5.00 1.95 -0.66
CA CYS A 52 -5.24 3.26 -1.25
C CYS A 52 -5.51 4.35 -0.20
N LEU A 53 -6.17 4.01 0.90
CA LEU A 53 -6.51 4.96 1.96
C LEU A 53 -5.30 5.27 2.86
N ILE A 54 -4.55 4.25 3.27
CA ILE A 54 -3.43 4.35 4.22
C ILE A 54 -2.06 4.06 3.58
N TRP A 55 -1.91 4.37 2.29
CA TRP A 55 -0.69 4.08 1.51
C TRP A 55 0.61 4.59 2.14
N PRO A 56 0.69 5.77 2.80
CA PRO A 56 1.95 6.25 3.38
C PRO A 56 2.44 5.32 4.49
N LEU A 57 1.51 4.81 5.30
CA LEU A 57 1.81 3.88 6.38
C LEU A 57 2.22 2.50 5.83
N VAL A 58 1.55 2.03 4.78
CA VAL A 58 1.88 0.78 4.09
C VAL A 58 3.31 0.85 3.52
N LEU A 59 3.65 1.94 2.84
CA LEU A 59 4.97 2.17 2.27
C LEU A 59 6.05 2.26 3.37
N TYR A 60 5.77 2.99 4.45
CA TYR A 60 6.66 3.05 5.61
C TYR A 60 6.92 1.66 6.21
N ARG A 61 5.85 0.88 6.47
CA ARG A 61 6.00 -0.49 6.99
C ARG A 61 6.77 -1.39 6.03
N TRP A 62 6.54 -1.24 4.73
CA TRP A 62 7.25 -2.01 3.72
C TRP A 62 8.76 -1.72 3.78
N VAL A 63 9.16 -0.45 3.77
CA VAL A 63 10.58 -0.04 3.89
C VAL A 63 11.21 -0.53 5.19
N VAL A 64 10.49 -0.46 6.31
CA VAL A 64 10.98 -0.96 7.61
C VAL A 64 11.22 -2.46 7.57
N LEU A 65 10.27 -3.25 7.04
CA LEU A 65 10.41 -4.70 6.92
C LEU A 65 11.57 -5.11 6.01
N GLU A 66 11.80 -4.35 4.93
CA GLU A 66 12.95 -4.58 4.05
C GLU A 66 14.29 -4.30 4.74
N ARG A 67 14.36 -3.27 5.57
CA ARG A 67 15.56 -2.99 6.37
C ARG A 67 15.84 -4.07 7.41
N THR A 68 14.81 -4.58 8.09
CA THR A 68 14.99 -5.60 9.14
C THR A 68 15.52 -6.93 8.58
N LYS A 69 15.16 -7.30 7.34
CA LYS A 69 15.73 -8.50 6.67
C LYS A 69 17.23 -8.38 6.37
N GLY A 70 17.77 -7.16 6.32
CA GLY A 70 19.20 -6.90 6.09
C GLY A 70 20.09 -7.04 7.33
N HIS A 71 19.51 -7.05 8.53
CA HIS A 71 20.25 -7.25 9.78
C HIS A 71 20.20 -8.72 10.18
N LYS A 72 21.00 -9.56 9.51
CA LYS A 72 21.39 -10.86 10.07
C LYS A 72 22.47 -10.59 11.13
N PRO A 73 22.25 -10.90 12.43
CA PRO A 73 23.34 -11.08 13.37
C PRO A 73 24.20 -12.29 12.98
#